data_AF-A0A0L6I0J7-F1
#
_entry.id   AF-A0A0L6I0J7-F1
#
_cell.length_a   1.000
_cell.length_b   1.000
_cell.length_c   1.000
_cell.angle_alpha   90.00
_cell.angle_beta   90.00
_cell.angle_gamma   90.00
#
_symmetry.space_group_name_H-M   'P 1'
#
loop_
_entity.id
_entity.type
_entity.pdbx_description
1 polymer ?
#
loop_
_entity_poly.entity_id
_entity_poly.type
_entity_poly.pdbx_seq_one_letter_code
_entity_poly.pdbx_strand_id
1 'polypeptide(L)'
;MSMPIGPVSAVGVSPLPALSFETGGADAATPASSGSFATSLTGAVENLQQLQSTSNELAVQAVTGDLQDIHQAMIASARASVTLDLVVAVRDRSVAAFNDIMRMQA
;
A
#
# COMPACT_ATOMS: atom_id res chain seq x y z
N MET A 1 69.67 -7.83 -19.69
CA MET A 1 68.68 -7.53 -18.63
C MET A 1 67.79 -6.39 -19.10
N SER A 2 66.80 -6.72 -19.94
CA SER A 2 65.80 -5.78 -20.46
C SER A 2 64.58 -5.83 -19.53
N MET A 3 64.29 -4.74 -18.81
CA MET A 3 63.07 -4.64 -18.02
C MET A 3 61.94 -4.12 -18.92
N PRO A 4 60.78 -4.80 -18.96
CA PRO A 4 59.63 -4.31 -19.72
C PRO A 4 59.03 -3.08 -19.03
N ILE A 5 58.78 -2.03 -19.83
CA ILE A 5 58.00 -0.85 -19.42
C ILE A 5 56.54 -1.29 -19.17
N GLY A 6 56.03 -1.01 -17.97
CA GLY A 6 54.63 -1.27 -17.61
C GLY A 6 53.66 -0.27 -18.26
N PRO A 7 52.39 -0.65 -18.46
CA PRO A 7 51.39 0.22 -19.07
C PRO A 7 51.07 1.41 -18.18
N VAL A 8 50.99 2.60 -18.77
CA VAL A 8 50.56 3.84 -18.09
C VAL A 8 49.09 3.72 -17.70
N SER A 9 48.79 3.76 -16.40
CA SER A 9 47.42 3.84 -15.91
C SER A 9 46.82 5.18 -16.35
N ALA A 10 45.66 5.13 -17.01
CA ALA A 10 44.90 6.32 -17.38
C ALA A 10 44.41 7.02 -16.10
N VAL A 11 45.17 8.02 -15.66
CA VAL A 11 44.74 8.98 -14.65
C VAL A 11 43.63 9.82 -15.25
N GLY A 12 42.41 9.72 -14.72
CA GLY A 12 41.47 10.83 -14.80
C GLY A 12 40.13 10.62 -15.51
N VAL A 13 39.63 9.40 -15.69
CA VAL A 13 38.19 9.20 -16.00
C VAL A 13 37.49 8.51 -14.84
N SER A 14 37.01 9.33 -13.90
CA SER A 14 36.09 8.82 -12.87
C SER A 14 34.79 8.40 -13.56
N PRO A 15 34.31 7.16 -13.36
CA PRO A 15 33.00 6.77 -13.86
C PRO A 15 31.94 7.65 -13.21
N LEU A 16 31.00 8.14 -14.03
CA LEU A 16 29.79 8.81 -13.54
C LEU A 16 29.12 7.92 -12.47
N PRO A 17 28.65 8.47 -11.35
CA PRO A 17 28.01 7.67 -10.32
C PRO A 17 26.77 6.98 -10.92
N ALA A 18 26.72 5.66 -10.78
CA ALA A 18 25.51 4.91 -11.08
C ALA A 18 24.40 5.42 -10.14
N LEU A 19 23.23 5.71 -10.71
CA LEU A 19 22.02 6.02 -9.95
C LEU A 19 21.79 4.90 -8.94
N SER A 20 22.15 5.19 -7.70
CA SER A 20 21.96 4.28 -6.58
C SER A 20 20.52 4.48 -6.15
N PHE A 21 19.61 3.66 -6.69
CA PHE A 21 18.37 3.38 -6.00
C PHE A 21 18.77 2.72 -4.69
N GLU A 22 18.48 3.40 -3.58
CA GLU A 22 18.44 2.81 -2.26
C GLU A 22 17.38 1.70 -2.25
N THR A 23 17.74 0.56 -2.81
CA THR A 23 17.13 -0.71 -2.42
C THR A 23 17.66 -0.97 -1.01
N GLY A 24 17.04 -0.29 -0.04
CA GLY A 24 17.22 -0.53 1.38
C GLY A 24 17.22 -2.03 1.60
N GLY A 25 18.24 -2.49 2.30
CA GLY A 25 18.62 -3.89 2.38
C GLY A 25 17.43 -4.80 2.57
N ALA A 26 17.51 -5.96 1.91
CA ALA A 26 16.85 -7.16 2.39
C ALA A 26 17.43 -7.49 3.77
N ASP A 27 16.97 -6.72 4.77
CA ASP A 27 16.91 -7.16 6.15
C ASP A 27 16.17 -8.49 6.13
N ALA A 28 16.74 -9.45 6.85
CA ALA A 28 16.22 -10.80 6.97
C ALA A 28 14.69 -10.77 7.00
N ALA A 29 14.06 -11.64 6.22
CA ALA A 29 12.62 -11.87 6.28
C ALA A 29 12.26 -12.19 7.74
N THR A 30 11.95 -11.14 8.50
CA THR A 30 11.23 -11.23 9.76
C THR A 30 9.96 -11.95 9.34
N PRO A 31 9.65 -13.12 9.94
CA PRO A 31 8.42 -13.81 9.59
C PRO A 31 7.33 -12.77 9.79
N ALA A 32 6.65 -12.39 8.70
CA ALA A 32 5.54 -11.47 8.77
C ALA A 32 4.62 -12.05 9.83
N SER A 33 4.62 -11.44 11.02
CA SER A 33 3.91 -11.98 12.16
C SER A 33 2.49 -12.17 11.66
N SER A 34 1.91 -13.36 11.80
CA SER A 34 0.56 -13.65 11.35
C SER A 34 -0.48 -12.63 11.88
N GLY A 35 -0.12 -11.84 12.90
CA GLY A 35 -0.88 -10.70 13.40
C GLY A 35 -0.80 -9.39 12.60
N SER A 36 0.18 -9.14 11.73
CA SER A 36 0.33 -7.83 11.08
C SER A 36 -0.76 -7.57 10.03
N PHE A 37 -1.10 -8.60 9.24
CA PHE A 37 -2.22 -8.54 8.30
C PHE A 37 -3.55 -8.41 9.03
N ALA A 38 -3.76 -9.21 10.09
CA ALA A 38 -4.97 -9.13 10.91
C ALA A 38 -5.14 -7.75 11.54
N THR A 39 -4.07 -7.17 12.10
CA THR A 39 -4.08 -5.82 12.67
C THR A 39 -4.36 -4.75 11.61
N SER A 40 -3.79 -4.89 10.41
CA SER A 40 -4.03 -3.97 9.29
C SER A 40 -5.47 -4.07 8.77
N LEU A 41 -6.03 -5.29 8.71
CA LEU A 41 -7.39 -5.54 8.29
C LEU A 41 -8.39 -4.99 9.31
N THR A 42 -8.16 -5.23 10.61
CA THR A 42 -8.96 -4.64 11.70
C THR A 42 -8.95 -3.12 11.63
N GLY A 43 -7.77 -2.51 11.49
CA GLY A 43 -7.65 -1.05 11.32
C GLY A 43 -8.35 -0.53 10.06
N ALA A 44 -8.36 -1.28 8.95
CA ALA A 44 -9.10 -0.92 7.74
C ALA A 44 -10.62 -1.00 7.94
N VAL A 45 -11.12 -1.97 8.71
CA VAL A 45 -12.54 -2.08 9.07
C VAL A 45 -12.98 -0.95 9.98
N GLU A 46 -12.18 -0.60 11.00
CA GLU A 46 -12.42 0.58 11.83
C GLU A 46 -12.42 1.87 10.99
N ASN A 47 -11.48 2.01 10.05
CA ASN A 47 -11.42 3.16 9.16
C ASN A 47 -12.65 3.28 8.26
N LEU A 48 -13.16 2.16 7.73
CA LEU A 48 -14.39 2.14 6.94
C LEU A 48 -15.58 2.59 7.79
N GLN A 49 -15.69 2.09 9.02
CA GLN A 49 -16.75 2.46 9.95
C GLN A 49 -16.72 3.96 10.25
N GLN A 50 -15.52 4.51 10.44
CA GLN A 50 -15.31 5.94 10.65
C GLN A 50 -15.68 6.77 9.41
N LEU A 51 -15.25 6.35 8.21
CA LEU A 51 -15.63 7.00 6.94
C LEU A 51 -17.13 7.02 6.73
N GLN A 52 -17.82 5.92 7.05
CA GLN A 52 -19.26 5.81 6.92
C GLN A 52 -20.00 6.73 7.90
N SER A 53 -19.51 6.84 9.14
CA SER A 53 -20.05 7.76 10.14
C SER A 53 -19.87 9.22 9.71
N THR A 54 -18.67 9.61 9.27
CA THR A 54 -18.38 10.95 8.75
C THR A 54 -19.25 11.28 7.54
N SER A 55 -19.42 10.33 6.61
CA SER A 55 -20.27 10.54 5.43
C SER A 55 -21.74 10.76 5.82
N ASN A 56 -22.23 10.09 6.85
CA ASN A 56 -23.60 10.28 7.36
C ASN A 56 -23.76 11.67 7.99
N GLU A 57 -22.79 12.08 8.80
CA GLU A 57 -22.79 13.37 9.49
C GLU A 57 -22.74 14.54 8.50
N LEU A 58 -21.90 14.44 7.45
CA LEU A 58 -21.84 15.40 6.35
C LEU A 58 -23.11 15.41 5.50
N ALA A 59 -23.76 14.26 5.29
CA ALA A 59 -25.03 14.18 4.57
C ALA A 59 -26.18 14.85 5.34
N VAL A 60 -26.23 14.67 6.67
CA VAL A 60 -27.19 15.36 7.53
C VAL A 60 -26.95 16.88 7.49
N GLN A 61 -25.70 17.33 7.60
CA GLN A 61 -25.36 18.76 7.52
C GLN A 61 -25.67 19.36 6.13
N ALA A 62 -25.50 18.59 5.04
CA ALA A 62 -25.88 18.98 3.68
C ALA A 62 -27.39 19.23 3.56
N VAL A 63 -28.21 18.35 4.15
CA VAL A 63 -29.68 18.45 4.11
C VAL A 63 -30.21 19.56 5.01
N THR A 64 -29.49 19.90 6.08
CA THR A 64 -29.88 20.95 7.04
C THR A 64 -29.58 22.38 6.53
N GLY A 65 -28.84 22.50 5.41
CA GLY A 65 -28.56 23.79 4.76
C GLY A 65 -27.32 24.54 5.27
N ASP A 66 -26.53 23.93 6.17
CA ASP A 66 -25.32 24.52 6.78
C ASP A 66 -24.03 24.16 6.04
N LEU A 67 -24.11 23.34 4.99
CA LEU A 67 -22.91 22.83 4.32
C LEU A 67 -22.40 23.84 3.29
N GLN A 68 -21.37 24.59 3.69
CA GLN A 68 -20.64 25.56 2.85
C GLN A 68 -19.98 24.92 1.61
N ASP A 69 -19.85 23.58 1.57
CA ASP A 69 -19.14 22.83 0.53
C ASP A 69 -19.79 21.46 0.23
N ILE A 70 -20.80 21.42 -0.66
CA ILE A 70 -21.45 20.19 -1.16
C ILE A 70 -20.44 19.20 -1.77
N HIS A 71 -19.31 19.69 -2.27
CA HIS A 71 -18.23 18.87 -2.82
C HIS A 71 -17.59 17.94 -1.79
N GLN A 72 -17.54 18.32 -0.51
CA GLN A 72 -17.00 17.45 0.54
C GLN A 72 -17.88 16.22 0.77
N ALA A 73 -19.21 16.38 0.74
CA ALA A 73 -20.14 15.26 0.83
C ALA A 73 -20.01 14.32 -0.38
N MET A 74 -19.85 14.86 -1.60
CA MET A 74 -19.61 14.04 -2.80
C MET A 74 -18.28 13.29 -2.75
N ILE A 75 -17.18 13.94 -2.30
CA ILE A 75 -15.86 13.30 -2.16
C ILE A 75 -15.91 12.21 -1.08
N ALA A 76 -16.54 12.47 0.06
CA ALA A 76 -16.72 11.48 1.12
C ALA A 76 -17.50 10.27 0.62
N SER A 77 -18.60 10.50 -0.11
CA SER A 77 -19.42 9.43 -0.68
C SER A 77 -18.65 8.61 -1.73
N ALA A 78 -17.88 9.27 -2.60
CA ALA A 78 -17.06 8.58 -3.60
C ALA A 78 -15.96 7.73 -2.96
N ARG A 79 -15.30 8.24 -1.92
CA ARG A 79 -14.29 7.50 -1.16
C ARG A 79 -14.91 6.28 -0.48
N ALA A 80 -16.07 6.44 0.17
CA ALA A 80 -16.79 5.35 0.81
C ALA A 80 -17.15 4.23 -0.18
N SER A 81 -17.64 4.58 -1.38
CA SER A 81 -17.96 3.60 -2.42
C SER A 81 -16.73 2.81 -2.86
N VAL A 82 -15.62 3.47 -3.17
CA VAL A 82 -14.38 2.81 -3.61
C VAL A 82 -13.79 1.91 -2.50
N THR A 83 -13.83 2.37 -1.25
CA THR A 83 -13.39 1.55 -0.11
C THR A 83 -14.26 0.31 0.08
N LEU A 84 -15.57 0.42 -0.12
CA LEU A 84 -16.48 -0.71 -0.05
C LEU A 84 -16.19 -1.75 -1.15
N ASP A 85 -15.98 -1.31 -2.39
CA ASP A 85 -15.58 -2.19 -3.50
C ASP A 85 -14.28 -2.94 -3.20
N LEU A 86 -13.29 -2.25 -2.62
CA LEU A 86 -12.04 -2.88 -2.20
C LEU A 86 -12.28 -3.95 -1.12
N VAL A 87 -13.14 -3.68 -0.13
CA VAL A 87 -13.46 -4.65 0.93
C VAL A 87 -14.18 -5.88 0.36
N VAL A 88 -15.08 -5.70 -0.60
CA VAL A 88 -15.73 -6.81 -1.29
C VAL A 88 -14.70 -7.68 -2.02
N ALA A 89 -13.78 -7.05 -2.77
CA ALA A 89 -12.71 -7.77 -3.46
C ALA A 89 -11.80 -8.57 -2.50
N VAL A 90 -11.45 -7.99 -1.35
CA VAL A 90 -10.64 -8.67 -0.32
C VAL A 90 -11.40 -9.84 0.30
N ARG A 91 -12.70 -9.65 0.61
CA ARG A 91 -13.57 -10.74 1.11
C ARG A 91 -13.61 -11.90 0.12
N ASP A 92 -13.88 -11.60 -1.15
CA ASP A 92 -14.04 -12.63 -2.18
C ASP A 92 -12.72 -13.38 -2.40
N ARG A 93 -11.58 -12.68 -2.40
CA ARG A 93 -10.26 -13.31 -2.50
C ARG A 93 -9.93 -14.17 -1.29
N SER A 94 -10.34 -13.76 -0.09
CA SER A 94 -10.14 -14.52 1.15
C SER A 94 -10.94 -15.83 1.14
N VAL A 95 -12.20 -15.78 0.69
CA VAL A 95 -13.04 -16.98 0.53
C VAL A 95 -12.49 -17.91 -0.54
N ALA A 96 -12.01 -17.37 -1.66
CA ALA A 96 -11.39 -18.16 -2.72
C ALA A 96 -10.12 -18.87 -2.21
N ALA A 97 -9.26 -18.17 -1.49
CA ALA A 97 -8.04 -18.74 -0.91
C ALA A 97 -8.34 -19.87 0.09
N PHE A 98 -9.36 -19.72 0.93
CA PHE A 98 -9.81 -20.78 1.83
C PHE A 98 -10.32 -22.02 1.08
N ASN A 99 -11.11 -21.82 0.02
CA ASN A 99 -11.59 -22.92 -0.82
C ASN A 99 -10.45 -23.63 -1.56
N ASP A 100 -9.43 -22.89 -2.01
CA ASP A 100 -8.27 -23.45 -2.70
C ASP A 100 -7.44 -24.34 -1.74
N ILE A 101 -7.21 -23.86 -0.51
CA ILE A 101 -6.55 -24.63 0.56
C ILE A 101 -7.32 -25.91 0.91
N MET A 102 -8.65 -25.86 0.94
CA MET A 102 -9.51 -27.04 1.15
C MET A 102 -9.38 -28.04 0.00
N ARG A 103 -9.26 -27.57 -1.25
CA ARG A 103 -9.08 -28.43 -2.43
C ARG A 103 -7.67 -29.01 -2.57
N MET A 104 -6.65 -28.33 -2.03
CA MET A 104 -5.27 -28.82 -2.01
C MET A 104 -5.03 -29.90 -0.94
N GLN A 105 -5.82 -29.92 0.13
CA GLN A 105 -5.70 -30.87 1.24
C GLN A 105 -6.64 -32.08 1.13
N ALA A 106 -7.56 -32.09 0.17
CA ALA A 106 -8.50 -33.17 -0.09
C ALA A 106 -7.96 -34.18 -1.12
#